data_AF-A0A5E4A302-F1
#
_entry.id   AF-A0A5E4A302-F1
#
_cell.length_a   1.000
_cell.length_b   1.000
_cell.length_c   1.000
_cell.angle_alpha   90.00
_cell.angle_beta   90.00
_cell.angle_gamma   90.00
#
_symmetry.space_group_name_H-M   'P 1'
#
loop_
_entity.id
_entity.type
_entity.pdbx_description
1 polymer ?
#
loop_
_entity_poly.entity_id
_entity_poly.type
_entity_poly.pdbx_seq_one_letter_code
_entity_poly.pdbx_strand_id
1 'polypeptide(L)'
;MVVQNKKLCPTAIQRIPERFNDFDRNLKVRRTESEDSVTLMSTHDNVGRGYIKITRKIKNERLFTFDYNRTCVNFDENVHKYMQMNHALFSLNGRTGYVLQPESMRTEKYDPMPPESQRKILMTLTVKVLGARHLPKLGRSIACPFVEVEVCGAEYDNSKFKTTVVNDNGLSPVWAASQEKVTFEIYDPNLAFLRFVVYEEDMFSDPNFLAHATYPIKGIKSGFRSVPLKNGHSEDIELASLLVFCEMRPVLESEEELYSSCRQLRRRQEELNNQLFLYDTHQNLRSANRDALIKEFNVNENQLQLYQEKCNRRLREKRVSNSKFYS
;
A
#
# COMPACT_ATOMS: atom_id res chain seq x y z
N MET A 1 -47.04 41.21 9.23
CA MET A 1 -45.91 41.81 8.50
C MET A 1 -44.80 40.78 8.41
N VAL A 2 -44.63 40.18 7.22
CA VAL A 2 -43.56 39.23 6.91
C VAL A 2 -42.63 39.93 5.94
N VAL A 3 -41.34 40.03 6.25
CA VAL A 3 -40.33 40.57 5.33
C VAL A 3 -39.18 39.58 5.18
N GLN A 4 -39.19 38.94 4.00
CA GLN A 4 -38.10 38.57 3.09
C GLN A 4 -36.89 37.76 3.58
N ASN A 5 -36.89 36.48 3.20
CA ASN A 5 -35.68 35.71 2.87
C ASN A 5 -35.29 35.96 1.40
N LYS A 6 -34.02 36.33 1.17
CA LYS A 6 -33.42 36.38 -0.17
C LYS A 6 -33.07 34.96 -0.64
N LYS A 7 -33.50 34.64 -1.87
CA LYS A 7 -33.18 33.44 -2.63
C LYS A 7 -31.70 33.44 -3.06
N LEU A 8 -31.04 32.28 -2.93
CA LEU A 8 -29.83 31.91 -3.68
C LEU A 8 -30.19 30.75 -4.62
N CYS A 9 -29.76 30.86 -5.88
CA CYS A 9 -30.13 30.01 -7.00
C CYS A 9 -29.63 28.55 -6.90
N PRO A 10 -30.34 27.58 -7.50
CA PRO A 10 -29.93 26.19 -7.56
C PRO A 10 -28.98 25.95 -8.73
N THR A 11 -27.73 25.56 -8.48
CA THR A 11 -26.81 25.09 -9.52
C THR A 11 -26.98 23.58 -9.71
N ALA A 12 -27.30 23.21 -10.94
CA ALA A 12 -27.53 21.88 -11.50
C ALA A 12 -26.81 20.70 -10.80
N ILE A 13 -27.58 19.86 -10.10
CA ILE A 13 -27.21 18.45 -9.86
C ILE A 13 -27.53 17.71 -11.16
N GLN A 14 -26.51 17.46 -11.97
CA GLN A 14 -26.63 16.63 -13.16
C GLN A 14 -26.85 15.18 -12.70
N ARG A 15 -28.09 14.69 -12.83
CA ARG A 15 -28.45 13.29 -12.53
C ARG A 15 -27.57 12.36 -13.36
N ILE A 16 -26.77 11.55 -12.67
CA ILE A 16 -26.06 10.42 -13.28
C ILE A 16 -27.11 9.36 -13.67
N PRO A 17 -27.14 8.85 -14.92
CA PRO A 17 -28.15 7.89 -15.35
C PRO A 17 -28.02 6.54 -14.63
N GLU A 18 -29.15 5.91 -14.33
CA GLU A 18 -29.33 4.62 -13.61
C GLU A 18 -28.78 3.37 -14.33
N ARG A 19 -27.82 3.51 -15.26
CA ARG A 19 -27.28 2.38 -16.07
C ARG A 19 -26.00 1.73 -15.55
N PHE A 20 -25.56 2.02 -14.33
CA PHE A 20 -24.31 1.47 -13.76
C PHE A 20 -24.42 0.08 -13.12
N ASN A 21 -25.49 -0.69 -13.37
CA ASN A 21 -25.70 -2.01 -12.78
C ASN A 21 -25.09 -3.20 -13.57
N ASP A 22 -24.29 -2.98 -14.61
CA ASP A 22 -23.86 -4.06 -15.53
C ASP A 22 -22.34 -4.18 -15.81
N PHE A 23 -21.49 -3.80 -14.85
CA PHE A 23 -20.02 -3.78 -15.02
C PHE A 23 -19.27 -4.98 -14.41
N ASP A 24 -19.82 -6.20 -14.49
CA ASP A 24 -19.18 -7.41 -13.95
C ASP A 24 -18.47 -8.29 -15.01
N ARG A 25 -18.33 -7.83 -16.27
CA ARG A 25 -17.83 -8.69 -17.37
C ARG A 25 -16.33 -8.61 -17.68
N ASN A 26 -15.60 -7.63 -17.16
CA ASN A 26 -14.16 -7.45 -17.46
C ASN A 26 -13.26 -7.36 -16.22
N LEU A 27 -13.73 -7.87 -15.08
CA LEU A 27 -12.87 -8.07 -13.92
C LEU A 27 -11.91 -9.25 -14.19
N LYS A 28 -10.62 -8.97 -14.36
CA LYS A 28 -9.54 -9.97 -14.24
C LYS A 28 -9.41 -10.40 -12.77
N VAL A 29 -10.44 -11.03 -12.21
CA VAL A 29 -10.36 -11.70 -10.91
C VAL A 29 -9.89 -13.12 -11.19
N ARG A 30 -8.59 -13.38 -11.00
CA ARG A 30 -8.16 -14.75 -10.79
C ARG A 30 -8.61 -15.16 -9.39
N ARG A 31 -9.44 -16.21 -9.32
CA ARG A 31 -10.04 -16.74 -8.09
C ARG A 31 -8.92 -17.05 -7.08
N THR A 32 -8.90 -16.33 -5.97
CA THR A 32 -8.08 -16.64 -4.79
C THR A 32 -8.87 -17.58 -3.86
N GLU A 33 -8.24 -18.62 -3.32
CA GLU A 33 -8.83 -19.58 -2.38
C GLU A 33 -8.62 -19.19 -0.90
N SER A 34 -7.83 -18.15 -0.61
CA SER A 34 -7.56 -17.71 0.77
C SER A 34 -8.72 -16.91 1.37
N GLU A 35 -9.15 -17.29 2.57
CA GLU A 35 -10.38 -16.83 3.24
C GLU A 35 -10.28 -15.41 3.85
N ASP A 36 -9.07 -14.83 3.90
CA ASP A 36 -8.79 -13.51 4.51
C ASP A 36 -7.81 -12.65 3.68
N SER A 37 -7.93 -12.64 2.34
CA SER A 37 -7.04 -11.83 1.49
C SER A 37 -7.59 -10.45 1.15
N VAL A 38 -6.74 -9.42 1.32
CA VAL A 38 -6.91 -8.10 0.70
C VAL A 38 -6.71 -8.29 -0.80
N THR A 39 -7.78 -8.23 -1.60
CA THR A 39 -7.62 -8.18 -3.05
C THR A 39 -7.60 -6.73 -3.49
N LEU A 40 -6.42 -6.26 -3.94
CA LEU A 40 -6.26 -4.97 -4.59
C LEU A 40 -6.61 -5.16 -6.07
N MET A 41 -7.86 -4.87 -6.42
CA MET A 41 -8.33 -5.05 -7.79
C MET A 41 -8.01 -3.82 -8.63
N SER A 42 -7.52 -4.09 -9.85
CA SER A 42 -7.38 -3.12 -10.94
C SER A 42 -8.63 -3.20 -11.81
N THR A 43 -9.52 -2.23 -11.70
CA THR A 43 -10.68 -2.10 -12.60
C THR A 43 -10.37 -1.09 -13.68
N HIS A 44 -10.47 -1.50 -14.94
CA HIS A 44 -10.36 -0.60 -16.08
C HIS A 44 -11.77 -0.23 -16.53
N ASP A 45 -12.13 1.04 -16.43
CA ASP A 45 -13.35 1.55 -17.07
C ASP A 45 -13.19 1.50 -18.60
N ASN A 46 -14.29 1.55 -19.35
CA ASN A 46 -14.31 1.71 -20.82
C ASN A 46 -13.59 2.98 -21.33
N VAL A 47 -13.11 3.84 -20.41
CA VAL A 47 -12.33 5.07 -20.66
C VAL A 47 -10.84 4.89 -20.25
N GLY A 48 -10.40 3.67 -19.91
CA GLY A 48 -9.01 3.37 -19.56
C GLY A 48 -8.55 3.90 -18.20
N ARG A 49 -9.48 4.28 -17.31
CA ARG A 49 -9.15 4.74 -15.94
C ARG A 49 -9.06 3.54 -15.01
N GLY A 50 -7.87 3.31 -14.45
CA GLY A 50 -7.58 2.31 -13.43
C GLY A 50 -7.64 2.91 -12.02
N TYR A 51 -8.35 2.29 -11.09
CA TYR A 51 -8.39 2.69 -9.68
C TYR A 51 -8.08 1.51 -8.75
N ILE A 52 -7.51 1.83 -7.58
CA ILE A 52 -7.20 0.84 -6.54
C ILE A 52 -8.46 0.65 -5.69
N LYS A 53 -8.95 -0.59 -5.65
CA LYS A 53 -10.08 -0.98 -4.80
C LYS A 53 -9.59 -1.96 -3.73
N ILE A 54 -9.82 -1.65 -2.45
CA ILE A 54 -9.60 -2.57 -1.34
C ILE A 54 -10.91 -3.32 -1.11
N THR A 55 -10.94 -4.64 -1.31
CA THR A 55 -12.12 -5.48 -1.06
C THR A 55 -11.81 -6.66 -0.13
N ARG A 56 -12.79 -7.02 0.72
CA ARG A 56 -12.82 -8.29 1.47
C ARG A 56 -13.65 -9.31 0.71
N LYS A 57 -13.18 -10.55 0.59
CA LYS A 57 -13.98 -11.70 0.15
C LYS A 57 -14.62 -12.32 1.39
N ILE A 58 -15.95 -12.42 1.43
CA ILE A 58 -16.70 -13.17 2.46
C ILE A 58 -17.37 -14.36 1.76
N LYS A 59 -17.32 -15.56 2.34
CA LYS A 59 -18.06 -16.73 1.83
C LYS A 59 -19.55 -16.36 1.72
N ASN A 60 -20.14 -16.60 0.55
CA ASN A 60 -21.47 -16.16 0.05
C ASN A 60 -21.50 -14.79 -0.64
N GLU A 61 -21.10 -14.79 -1.92
CA GLU A 61 -21.57 -13.95 -3.04
C GLU A 61 -21.76 -12.43 -2.85
N ARG A 62 -21.27 -11.80 -1.78
CA ARG A 62 -21.34 -10.34 -1.61
C ARG A 62 -19.95 -9.74 -1.57
N LEU A 63 -19.50 -9.34 -2.77
CA LEU A 63 -18.39 -8.40 -2.92
C LEU A 63 -18.80 -7.05 -2.29
N PHE A 64 -18.15 -6.67 -1.19
CA PHE A 64 -18.29 -5.31 -0.68
C PHE A 64 -17.33 -4.39 -1.45
N THR A 65 -17.94 -3.50 -2.24
CA THR A 65 -17.26 -2.39 -2.93
C THR A 65 -17.11 -1.24 -1.94
N PHE A 66 -15.88 -0.96 -1.50
CA PHE A 66 -15.62 0.25 -0.72
C PHE A 66 -15.36 1.41 -1.69
N ASP A 67 -16.45 2.00 -2.16
CA ASP A 67 -16.45 3.27 -2.86
C ASP A 67 -16.51 4.40 -1.83
N TYR A 68 -15.83 5.52 -2.08
CA TYR A 68 -15.74 6.70 -1.17
C TYR A 68 -17.14 7.24 -0.75
N ASN A 69 -18.21 6.87 -1.46
CA ASN A 69 -19.57 7.37 -1.27
C ASN A 69 -20.59 6.35 -0.72
N ARG A 70 -20.21 5.14 -0.29
CA ARG A 70 -21.17 4.21 0.36
C ARG A 70 -20.59 3.53 1.60
N THR A 71 -21.08 3.97 2.76
CA THR A 71 -21.03 3.22 4.02
C THR A 71 -21.99 2.03 3.94
N CYS A 72 -21.46 0.81 3.84
CA CYS A 72 -22.22 -0.41 4.11
C CYS A 72 -21.93 -0.86 5.53
N VAL A 73 -22.95 -0.80 6.36
CA VAL A 73 -22.99 -1.19 7.78
C VAL A 73 -22.97 -2.71 7.86
N ASN A 74 -21.96 -3.28 8.56
CA ASN A 74 -22.02 -4.56 9.28
C ASN A 74 -20.87 -4.58 10.31
N PHE A 75 -21.21 -4.92 11.56
CA PHE A 75 -20.35 -4.90 12.76
C PHE A 75 -19.42 -6.13 12.84
N ASP A 76 -18.50 -6.29 11.89
CA ASP A 76 -17.35 -7.19 12.06
C ASP A 76 -16.10 -6.34 12.30
N GLU A 77 -15.26 -6.70 13.28
CA GLU A 77 -13.95 -6.05 13.55
C GLU A 77 -13.09 -5.90 12.28
N ASN A 78 -13.21 -6.86 11.36
CA ASN A 78 -12.57 -6.85 10.04
C ASN A 78 -13.10 -5.74 9.11
N VAL A 79 -14.41 -5.42 9.14
CA VAL A 79 -15.00 -4.34 8.31
C VAL A 79 -14.41 -2.98 8.69
N HIS A 80 -14.17 -2.76 9.99
CA HIS A 80 -13.54 -1.54 10.48
C HIS A 80 -12.11 -1.38 9.97
N LYS A 81 -11.29 -2.45 9.99
CA LYS A 81 -9.91 -2.42 9.48
C LYS A 81 -9.83 -1.95 8.02
N TYR A 82 -10.68 -2.49 7.14
CA TYR A 82 -10.63 -2.11 5.71
C TYR A 82 -11.07 -0.66 5.47
N MET A 83 -12.06 -0.18 6.23
CA MET A 83 -12.47 1.23 6.16
C MET A 83 -11.34 2.16 6.63
N GLN A 84 -10.63 1.81 7.70
CA GLN A 84 -9.47 2.55 8.19
C GLN A 84 -8.34 2.60 7.13
N MET A 85 -8.10 1.48 6.43
CA MET A 85 -7.12 1.43 5.33
C MET A 85 -7.54 2.29 4.14
N ASN A 86 -8.83 2.30 3.78
CA ASN A 86 -9.34 3.18 2.73
C ASN A 86 -9.14 4.65 3.08
N HIS A 87 -9.46 5.05 4.32
CA HIS A 87 -9.19 6.41 4.79
C HIS A 87 -7.70 6.77 4.69
N ALA A 88 -6.80 5.83 5.01
CA ALA A 88 -5.36 6.02 4.88
C ALA A 88 -4.93 6.15 3.41
N LEU A 89 -5.44 5.33 2.49
CA LEU A 89 -5.11 5.38 1.07
C LEU A 89 -5.47 6.74 0.46
N PHE A 90 -6.71 7.20 0.64
CA PHE A 90 -7.17 8.46 0.06
C PHE A 90 -6.55 9.70 0.74
N SER A 91 -5.86 9.53 1.87
CA SER A 91 -5.09 10.62 2.47
C SER A 91 -3.89 11.06 1.61
N LEU A 92 -3.37 10.18 0.72
CA LEU A 92 -2.22 10.48 -0.14
C LEU A 92 -2.44 11.63 -1.11
N ASN A 93 -3.69 11.87 -1.51
CA ASN A 93 -4.04 12.92 -2.47
C ASN A 93 -5.10 13.86 -1.88
N GLY A 94 -4.90 14.28 -0.63
CA GLY A 94 -5.73 15.30 0.02
C GLY A 94 -7.21 14.91 0.20
N ARG A 95 -7.52 13.61 0.30
CA ARG A 95 -8.89 13.07 0.45
C ARG A 95 -9.82 13.39 -0.72
N THR A 96 -9.28 13.58 -1.93
CA THR A 96 -10.06 13.80 -3.16
C THR A 96 -10.92 12.61 -3.60
N GLY A 97 -10.72 11.44 -2.99
CA GLY A 97 -11.34 10.18 -3.42
C GLY A 97 -10.63 9.52 -4.60
N TYR A 98 -9.52 10.09 -5.10
CA TYR A 98 -8.77 9.55 -6.23
C TYR A 98 -7.28 9.44 -5.91
N VAL A 99 -6.72 8.25 -6.11
CA VAL A 99 -5.27 7.96 -6.04
C VAL A 99 -4.88 7.20 -7.29
N LEU A 100 -3.84 7.67 -7.98
CA LEU A 100 -3.35 7.03 -9.19
C LEU A 100 -2.81 5.64 -8.85
N GLN A 101 -3.23 4.66 -9.63
CA GLN A 101 -2.75 3.29 -9.52
C GLN A 101 -1.23 3.21 -9.76
N PRO A 102 -0.49 2.40 -8.97
CA PRO A 102 0.93 2.16 -9.19
C PRO A 102 1.21 1.73 -10.63
N GLU A 103 2.35 2.17 -11.16
CA GLU A 103 2.76 1.87 -12.52
C GLU A 103 2.88 0.37 -12.79
N SER A 104 3.39 -0.39 -11.82
CA SER A 104 3.47 -1.85 -11.88
C SER A 104 2.13 -2.48 -12.24
N MET A 105 1.06 -2.07 -11.57
CA MET A 105 -0.29 -2.61 -11.78
C MET A 105 -0.97 -2.16 -13.08
N ARG A 106 -0.45 -1.12 -13.74
CA ARG A 106 -0.94 -0.63 -15.03
C ARG A 106 -0.36 -1.41 -16.21
N THR A 107 0.51 -2.39 -15.95
CA THR A 107 1.12 -3.25 -16.98
C THR A 107 0.41 -4.60 -17.09
N GLU A 108 0.36 -5.19 -18.29
CA GLU A 108 -0.22 -6.52 -18.52
C GLU A 108 0.53 -7.66 -17.80
N LYS A 109 1.76 -7.38 -17.34
CA LYS A 109 2.65 -8.32 -16.66
C LYS A 109 2.46 -8.35 -15.14
N TYR A 110 1.59 -7.50 -14.59
CA TYR A 110 1.34 -7.48 -13.15
C TYR A 110 0.66 -8.77 -12.70
N ASP A 111 1.29 -9.45 -11.76
CA ASP A 111 0.72 -10.57 -11.03
C ASP A 111 0.51 -10.13 -9.56
N PRO A 112 -0.74 -10.10 -9.06
CA PRO A 112 -1.01 -9.79 -7.65
C PRO A 112 -0.53 -10.88 -6.69
N MET A 113 -0.25 -12.09 -7.17
CA MET A 113 0.26 -13.19 -6.36
C MET A 113 1.43 -13.87 -7.10
N PRO A 114 2.57 -13.18 -7.24
CA PRO A 114 3.71 -13.76 -7.91
C PRO A 114 4.22 -14.97 -7.11
N PRO A 115 4.75 -16.00 -7.79
CA PRO A 115 5.46 -17.10 -7.15
C PRO A 115 6.54 -16.58 -6.20
N GLU A 116 6.80 -17.29 -5.10
CA GLU A 116 7.78 -16.87 -4.09
C GLU A 116 9.17 -16.60 -4.68
N SER A 117 9.57 -17.37 -5.69
CA SER A 117 10.84 -17.18 -6.42
C SER A 117 10.96 -15.85 -7.18
N GLN A 118 9.85 -15.17 -7.45
CA GLN A 118 9.81 -13.88 -8.12
C GLN A 118 9.63 -12.71 -7.14
N ARG A 119 9.36 -12.99 -5.86
CA ARG A 119 9.20 -11.96 -4.83
C ARG A 119 10.57 -11.41 -4.47
N LYS A 120 10.72 -10.09 -4.55
CA LYS A 120 11.92 -9.38 -4.13
C LYS A 120 11.56 -8.43 -3.02
N ILE A 121 12.30 -8.46 -1.92
CA ILE A 121 12.18 -7.47 -0.87
C ILE A 121 12.64 -6.14 -1.47
N LEU A 122 11.77 -5.13 -1.49
CA LEU A 122 12.09 -3.80 -2.02
C LEU A 122 12.46 -2.82 -0.91
N MET A 123 12.00 -3.08 0.31
CA MET A 123 12.24 -2.22 1.46
C MET A 123 12.21 -3.03 2.76
N THR A 124 13.00 -2.63 3.74
CA THR A 124 12.84 -3.04 5.13
C THR A 124 12.36 -1.87 5.97
N LEU A 125 11.39 -2.14 6.84
CA LEU A 125 10.84 -1.19 7.79
C LEU A 125 11.13 -1.68 9.20
N THR A 126 12.00 -0.98 9.91
CA THR A 126 12.26 -1.23 11.32
C THR A 126 11.41 -0.28 12.17
N VAL A 127 10.63 -0.82 13.10
CA VAL A 127 9.76 -0.07 14.02
C VAL A 127 10.11 -0.41 15.46
N LYS A 128 10.09 0.61 16.33
CA LYS A 128 10.08 0.42 17.79
C LYS A 128 9.06 1.36 18.41
N VAL A 129 8.10 0.79 19.13
CA VAL A 129 7.13 1.54 19.94
C VAL A 129 7.83 1.89 21.26
N LEU A 130 7.87 3.18 21.60
CA LEU A 130 8.60 3.67 22.77
C LEU A 130 7.65 3.97 23.93
N GLY A 131 6.50 4.56 23.62
CA GLY A 131 5.49 4.94 24.60
C GLY A 131 4.25 5.51 23.94
N ALA A 132 3.26 5.85 24.75
CA ALA A 132 2.08 6.59 24.33
C ALA A 132 1.77 7.71 25.32
N ARG A 133 0.81 8.56 24.95
CA ARG A 133 0.21 9.51 25.87
C ARG A 133 -1.29 9.61 25.63
N HIS A 134 -2.04 9.93 26.68
CA HIS A 134 -3.48 10.25 26.64
C HIS A 134 -4.30 9.19 25.89
N LEU A 135 -4.07 7.90 26.16
CA LEU A 135 -4.89 6.86 25.56
C LEU A 135 -6.34 6.98 26.08
N PRO A 136 -7.34 6.69 25.22
CA PRO A 136 -8.73 6.69 25.64
C PRO A 136 -8.95 5.62 26.72
N LYS A 137 -9.88 5.86 27.63
CA LYS A 137 -10.27 4.90 28.67
C LYS A 137 -11.56 4.22 28.27
N LEU A 138 -11.61 2.89 28.37
CA LEU A 138 -12.87 2.15 28.24
C LEU A 138 -13.53 2.06 29.62
N GLY A 139 -14.55 2.89 29.86
CA GLY A 139 -15.30 2.84 31.13
C GLY A 139 -14.58 3.48 32.32
N ARG A 140 -14.53 2.78 33.46
CA ARG A 140 -14.05 3.33 34.76
C ARG A 140 -12.70 2.77 35.22
N SER A 141 -12.21 1.69 34.61
CA SER A 141 -10.92 1.08 34.93
C SER A 141 -9.74 1.90 34.39
N ILE A 142 -8.56 1.63 34.94
CA ILE A 142 -7.31 2.11 34.36
C ILE A 142 -6.90 1.11 33.28
N ALA A 143 -6.61 1.62 32.08
CA ALA A 143 -6.26 0.75 30.97
C ALA A 143 -4.90 0.06 31.19
N CYS A 144 -4.85 -1.21 30.78
CA CYS A 144 -3.63 -2.00 30.62
C CYS A 144 -3.25 -2.08 29.13
N PRO A 145 -2.61 -1.05 28.54
CA PRO A 145 -2.46 -0.98 27.09
C PRO A 145 -1.34 -1.87 26.55
N PHE A 146 -1.54 -2.34 25.32
CA PHE A 146 -0.50 -2.85 24.44
C PHE A 146 -0.74 -2.37 22.99
N VAL A 147 0.27 -2.43 22.14
CA VAL A 147 0.20 -1.98 20.75
C VAL A 147 0.44 -3.16 19.81
N GLU A 148 -0.48 -3.38 18.87
CA GLU A 148 -0.28 -4.20 17.69
C GLU A 148 0.23 -3.32 16.55
N VAL A 149 1.40 -3.64 16.02
CA VAL A 149 1.98 -3.06 14.82
C VAL A 149 1.81 -4.06 13.68
N GLU A 150 1.15 -3.66 12.62
CA GLU A 150 0.81 -4.51 11.49
C GLU A 150 1.23 -3.84 10.18
N VAL A 151 1.91 -4.59 9.31
CA VAL A 151 2.03 -4.26 7.89
C VAL A 151 0.86 -4.93 7.18
N CYS A 152 0.03 -4.13 6.52
CA CYS A 152 -1.09 -4.60 5.70
C CYS A 152 -0.77 -4.32 4.23
N GLY A 153 -0.99 -5.27 3.33
CA GLY A 153 -0.80 -5.02 1.90
C GLY A 153 -1.24 -6.21 1.07
N ALA A 154 -0.39 -6.60 0.12
CA ALA A 154 -0.52 -7.91 -0.50
C ALA A 154 -0.35 -9.02 0.54
N GLU A 155 -0.88 -10.22 0.27
CA GLU A 155 -0.87 -11.33 1.23
C GLU A 155 0.53 -11.68 1.74
N TYR A 156 1.54 -11.56 0.87
CA TYR A 156 2.95 -11.80 1.18
C TYR A 156 3.64 -10.66 1.96
N ASP A 157 3.02 -9.47 2.06
CA ASP A 157 3.51 -8.35 2.87
C ASP A 157 2.91 -8.35 4.28
N ASN A 158 1.87 -9.15 4.53
CA ASN A 158 1.13 -9.12 5.79
C ASN A 158 1.97 -9.67 6.93
N SER A 159 2.26 -8.83 7.92
CA SER A 159 3.02 -9.20 9.10
C SER A 159 2.56 -8.41 10.32
N LYS A 160 2.60 -9.03 11.50
CA LYS A 160 2.12 -8.44 12.76
C LYS A 160 3.13 -8.63 13.88
N PHE A 161 3.14 -7.66 14.78
CA PHE A 161 3.93 -7.67 15.99
C PHE A 161 3.12 -7.05 17.13
N LYS A 162 3.18 -7.62 18.33
CA LYS A 162 2.50 -7.09 19.52
C LYS A 162 3.51 -6.73 20.59
N THR A 163 3.33 -5.58 21.22
CA THR A 163 4.13 -5.18 22.38
C THR A 163 3.73 -5.97 23.62
N THR A 164 4.55 -5.91 24.66
CA THR A 164 4.14 -6.33 26.01
C THR A 164 3.01 -5.44 26.52
N VAL A 165 2.22 -5.97 27.44
CA VAL A 165 1.19 -5.20 28.15
C VAL A 165 1.84 -4.33 29.22
N VAL A 166 1.37 -3.10 29.35
CA VAL A 166 1.72 -2.21 30.47
C VAL A 166 0.53 -2.16 31.40
N ASN A 167 0.69 -2.59 32.65
CA ASN A 167 -0.42 -2.65 33.61
C ASN A 167 -0.75 -1.25 34.16
N ASP A 168 -2.05 -0.97 34.33
CA ASP A 168 -2.59 0.19 35.03
C ASP A 168 -1.99 1.55 34.60
N ASN A 169 -1.72 1.75 33.30
CA ASN A 169 -1.14 3.00 32.81
C ASN A 169 -1.60 3.34 31.38
N GLY A 170 -2.81 3.91 31.26
CA GLY A 170 -3.30 4.49 30.01
C GLY A 170 -2.84 5.93 29.71
N LEU A 171 -2.33 6.67 30.71
CA LEU A 171 -2.00 8.09 30.52
C LEU A 171 -0.64 8.27 29.85
N SER A 172 0.36 7.49 30.23
CA SER A 172 1.72 7.57 29.67
C SER A 172 2.46 6.22 29.77
N PRO A 173 2.01 5.17 29.06
CA PRO A 173 2.70 3.89 29.03
C PRO A 173 4.04 4.00 28.29
N VAL A 174 5.01 3.19 28.70
CA VAL A 174 6.37 3.14 28.12
C VAL A 174 6.74 1.68 27.84
N TRP A 175 7.09 1.39 26.58
CA TRP A 175 7.55 0.07 26.10
C TRP A 175 9.04 0.04 25.73
N ALA A 176 9.73 1.19 25.81
CA ALA A 176 11.10 1.33 25.31
C ALA A 176 12.12 0.37 25.93
N ALA A 177 11.93 -0.03 27.19
CA ALA A 177 12.84 -0.89 27.94
C ALA A 177 12.54 -2.40 27.77
N SER A 178 11.28 -2.77 27.57
CA SER A 178 10.86 -4.18 27.50
C SER A 178 10.97 -4.79 26.11
N GLN A 179 11.25 -3.97 25.08
CA GLN A 179 11.09 -4.42 23.70
C GLN A 179 12.22 -4.00 22.76
N GLU A 180 12.63 -4.96 21.93
CA GLU A 180 13.54 -4.74 20.81
C GLU A 180 12.84 -4.12 19.59
N LYS A 181 13.66 -3.68 18.63
CA LYS A 181 13.15 -3.16 17.35
C LYS A 181 12.64 -4.34 16.51
N VAL A 182 11.45 -4.23 15.95
CA VAL A 182 10.93 -5.21 14.98
C VAL A 182 11.25 -4.75 13.56
N THR A 183 11.66 -5.66 12.68
CA THR A 183 11.91 -5.35 11.27
C THR A 183 10.94 -6.13 10.40
N PHE A 184 10.26 -5.42 9.51
CA PHE A 184 9.35 -5.95 8.51
C PHE A 184 10.00 -5.89 7.13
N GLU A 185 9.82 -6.96 6.35
CA GLU A 185 10.21 -7.02 4.95
C GLU A 185 9.01 -6.60 4.09
N ILE A 186 9.23 -5.69 3.15
CA ILE A 186 8.18 -5.15 2.30
C ILE A 186 8.57 -5.41 0.83
N TYR A 187 7.74 -6.19 0.17
CA TYR A 187 7.84 -6.62 -1.21
C TYR A 187 7.14 -5.65 -2.15
N ASP A 188 5.97 -5.09 -1.79
CA ASP A 188 5.34 -3.99 -2.57
C ASP A 188 5.02 -2.74 -1.72
N PRO A 189 5.98 -1.80 -1.59
CA PRO A 189 5.79 -0.55 -0.87
C PRO A 189 4.69 0.35 -1.45
N ASN A 190 4.22 0.12 -2.68
CA ASN A 190 3.15 0.92 -3.29
C ASN A 190 1.77 0.58 -2.72
N LEU A 191 1.61 -0.64 -2.21
CA LEU A 191 0.35 -1.21 -1.77
C LEU A 191 0.34 -1.54 -0.27
N ALA A 192 1.50 -1.43 0.39
CA ALA A 192 1.64 -1.67 1.81
C ALA A 192 1.26 -0.44 2.67
N PHE A 193 0.73 -0.73 3.85
CA PHE A 193 0.33 0.21 4.89
C PHE A 193 0.94 -0.23 6.22
N LEU A 194 1.38 0.73 7.03
CA LEU A 194 1.70 0.51 8.43
C LEU A 194 0.49 0.89 9.28
N ARG A 195 0.02 -0.05 10.09
CA ARG A 195 -1.10 0.11 11.01
C ARG A 195 -0.62 -0.09 12.43
N PHE A 196 -0.95 0.87 13.28
CA PHE A 196 -0.83 0.77 14.73
C PHE A 196 -2.23 0.60 15.29
N VAL A 197 -2.42 -0.37 16.18
CA VAL A 197 -3.66 -0.55 16.93
C VAL A 197 -3.30 -0.63 18.40
N VAL A 198 -3.94 0.21 19.20
CA VAL A 198 -3.81 0.18 20.65
C VAL A 198 -4.99 -0.61 21.19
N TYR A 199 -4.68 -1.61 22.00
CA TYR A 199 -5.65 -2.42 22.71
C TYR A 199 -5.45 -2.25 24.22
N GLU A 200 -6.50 -2.49 24.98
CA GLU A 200 -6.48 -2.69 26.43
C GLU A 200 -6.72 -4.16 26.72
N GLU A 201 -5.91 -4.76 27.59
CA GLU A 201 -6.22 -6.09 28.13
C GLU A 201 -7.11 -5.94 29.36
N ASP A 202 -8.28 -6.59 29.36
CA ASP A 202 -9.20 -6.56 30.49
C ASP A 202 -8.90 -7.65 31.54
N MET A 203 -9.75 -7.77 32.56
CA MET A 203 -9.60 -8.74 33.65
C MET A 203 -9.68 -10.22 33.19
N PHE A 204 -10.22 -10.48 32.00
CA PHE A 204 -10.32 -11.80 31.39
C PHE A 204 -9.22 -12.05 30.36
N SER A 205 -8.26 -11.13 30.26
CA SER A 205 -7.21 -11.12 29.22
C SER A 205 -7.75 -10.98 27.80
N ASP A 206 -8.96 -10.43 27.63
CA ASP A 206 -9.52 -10.16 26.32
C ASP A 206 -9.03 -8.80 25.79
N PRO A 207 -8.56 -8.74 24.53
CA PRO A 207 -8.08 -7.50 23.94
C PRO A 207 -9.24 -6.62 23.48
N ASN A 208 -9.36 -5.44 24.09
CA ASN A 208 -10.38 -4.45 23.77
C ASN A 208 -9.78 -3.30 22.96
N PHE A 209 -10.39 -2.97 21.82
CA PHE A 209 -9.91 -1.90 20.94
C PHE A 209 -9.99 -0.53 21.64
N LEU A 210 -8.87 0.21 21.64
CA LEU A 210 -8.82 1.59 22.14
C LEU A 210 -8.71 2.61 21.01
N ALA A 211 -7.73 2.44 20.13
CA ALA A 211 -7.43 3.41 19.08
C ALA A 211 -6.63 2.79 17.94
N HIS A 212 -6.56 3.46 16.80
CA HIS A 212 -5.70 3.06 15.69
C HIS A 212 -5.02 4.25 15.01
N ALA A 213 -4.00 3.96 14.21
CA ALA A 213 -3.45 4.89 13.23
C ALA A 213 -2.91 4.10 12.04
N THR A 214 -3.33 4.46 10.82
CA THR A 214 -2.97 3.72 9.60
C THR A 214 -2.36 4.68 8.59
N TYR A 215 -1.20 4.34 8.05
CA TYR A 215 -0.47 5.16 7.08
C TYR A 215 0.03 4.31 5.91
N PRO A 216 -0.05 4.79 4.66
CA PRO A 216 0.62 4.15 3.53
C PRO A 216 2.14 4.20 3.74
N ILE A 217 2.85 3.12 3.43
CA ILE A 217 4.31 3.02 3.64
C ILE A 217 5.07 4.17 2.97
N LYS A 218 4.67 4.54 1.74
CA LYS A 218 5.25 5.67 1.00
C LYS A 218 5.18 7.03 1.72
N GLY A 219 4.22 7.20 2.63
CA GLY A 219 4.03 8.46 3.37
C GLY A 219 4.83 8.55 4.66
N ILE A 220 5.50 7.47 5.09
CA ILE A 220 6.21 7.41 6.36
C ILE A 220 7.55 8.13 6.24
N LYS A 221 8.09 8.65 7.34
CA LYS A 221 9.42 9.27 7.42
C LYS A 221 10.23 8.63 8.55
N SER A 222 11.48 8.28 8.28
CA SER A 222 12.37 7.68 9.29
C SER A 222 12.75 8.64 10.42
N GLY A 223 13.14 8.12 11.58
CA GLY A 223 13.47 8.85 12.81
C GLY A 223 12.43 8.62 13.92
N PHE A 224 12.54 9.42 14.98
CA PHE A 224 11.52 9.48 16.04
C PHE A 224 10.31 10.28 15.57
N ARG A 225 9.12 9.71 15.70
CA ARG A 225 7.86 10.27 15.20
C ARG A 225 6.76 10.15 16.24
N SER A 226 5.95 11.21 16.34
CA SER A 226 4.67 11.15 17.03
C SER A 226 3.62 10.63 16.05
N VAL A 227 2.82 9.67 16.49
CA VAL A 227 1.76 9.03 15.71
C VAL A 227 0.43 9.39 16.36
N PRO A 228 -0.30 10.40 15.84
CA PRO A 228 -1.63 10.75 16.33
C PRO A 228 -2.60 9.57 16.18
N LEU A 229 -3.37 9.29 17.23
CA LEU A 229 -4.29 8.18 17.29
C LEU A 229 -5.72 8.59 16.91
N LYS A 230 -6.48 7.63 16.39
CA LYS A 230 -7.86 7.78 15.91
C LYS A 230 -8.79 6.77 16.56
N ASN A 231 -10.06 7.11 16.68
CA ASN A 231 -11.10 6.22 17.18
C ASN A 231 -11.53 5.20 16.11
N GLY A 232 -12.48 4.30 16.44
CA GLY A 232 -12.98 3.29 15.50
C GLY A 232 -13.59 3.84 14.21
N HIS A 233 -14.00 5.11 14.20
CA HIS A 233 -14.56 5.82 13.05
C HIS A 233 -13.52 6.62 12.24
N SER A 234 -12.22 6.43 12.51
CA SER A 234 -11.12 7.18 11.88
C SER A 234 -11.12 8.69 12.14
N GLU A 235 -11.76 9.13 13.24
CA GLU A 235 -11.72 10.50 13.73
C GLU A 235 -10.55 10.68 14.72
N ASP A 236 -9.94 11.86 14.74
CA ASP A 236 -8.79 12.14 15.59
C ASP A 236 -9.18 12.16 17.08
N ILE A 237 -8.39 11.48 17.92
CA ILE A 237 -8.55 11.53 19.37
C ILE A 237 -7.64 12.64 19.91
N GLU A 238 -8.21 13.56 20.67
CA GLU A 238 -7.47 14.71 21.18
C GLU A 238 -6.30 14.27 22.08
N LEU A 239 -5.12 14.84 21.84
CA LEU A 239 -3.86 14.58 22.55
C LEU A 239 -3.28 13.15 22.48
N ALA A 240 -4.09 12.15 22.11
CA ALA A 240 -3.68 10.76 22.05
C ALA A 240 -2.65 10.51 20.95
N SER A 241 -1.47 10.03 21.33
CA SER A 241 -0.41 9.74 20.35
C SER A 241 0.58 8.69 20.84
N LEU A 242 1.11 7.90 19.92
CA LEU A 242 2.29 7.05 20.18
C LEU A 242 3.57 7.82 19.89
N LEU A 243 4.64 7.47 20.60
CA LEU A 243 6.00 7.81 20.24
C LEU A 243 6.66 6.56 19.66
N VAL A 244 7.11 6.65 18.40
CA VAL A 244 7.71 5.53 17.68
C VAL A 244 9.04 5.93 17.07
N PHE A 245 9.96 4.98 16.99
CA PHE A 245 11.11 5.05 16.09
C PHE A 245 10.80 4.24 14.85
N CYS A 246 10.92 4.86 13.68
CA CYS A 246 10.77 4.19 12.39
C CYS A 246 12.05 4.36 11.57
N GLU A 247 12.49 3.31 10.90
CA GLU A 247 13.61 3.37 9.97
C GLU A 247 13.23 2.61 8.70
N MET A 248 13.28 3.29 7.56
CA MET A 248 12.99 2.68 6.27
C MET A 248 14.29 2.60 5.49
N ARG A 249 14.64 1.40 5.06
CA ARG A 249 15.82 1.18 4.21
C ARG A 249 15.35 0.53 2.91
N PRO A 250 15.52 1.18 1.75
CA PRO A 250 15.30 0.50 0.49
C PRO A 250 16.32 -0.64 0.38
N VAL A 251 15.85 -1.82 -0.01
CA VAL A 251 16.76 -2.92 -0.32
C VAL A 251 17.34 -2.63 -1.70
N LEU A 252 18.61 -2.25 -1.70
CA LEU A 252 19.36 -2.07 -2.92
C LEU A 252 19.68 -3.47 -3.45
N GLU A 253 19.13 -3.83 -4.63
CA GLU A 253 19.65 -4.97 -5.42
C GLU A 253 21.18 -4.89 -5.44
N SER A 254 21.87 -6.00 -5.27
CA SER A 254 23.34 -5.97 -5.24
C SER A 254 23.87 -5.38 -6.56
N GLU A 255 25.05 -4.75 -6.54
CA GLU A 255 25.63 -4.25 -7.81
C GLU A 255 25.78 -5.40 -8.82
N GLU A 256 26.13 -6.60 -8.33
CA GLU A 256 26.23 -7.82 -9.14
C GLU A 256 24.89 -8.24 -9.76
N GLU A 257 23.77 -8.14 -9.04
CA GLU A 257 22.42 -8.40 -9.58
C GLU A 257 22.02 -7.38 -10.64
N LEU A 258 22.36 -6.10 -10.45
CA LEU A 258 22.12 -5.06 -11.44
C LEU A 258 22.97 -5.27 -12.69
N TYR A 259 24.26 -5.55 -12.53
CA TYR A 259 25.17 -5.80 -13.64
C TYR A 259 24.80 -7.06 -14.42
N SER A 260 24.44 -8.13 -13.73
CA SER A 260 23.96 -9.37 -14.36
C SER A 260 22.65 -9.15 -15.12
N SER A 261 21.68 -8.45 -14.53
CA SER A 261 20.42 -8.07 -15.19
C SER A 261 20.68 -7.19 -16.43
N CYS A 262 21.53 -6.17 -16.31
CA CYS A 262 21.95 -5.34 -17.44
C CYS A 262 22.61 -6.16 -18.56
N ARG A 263 23.48 -7.11 -18.21
CA ARG A 263 24.18 -7.96 -19.18
C ARG A 263 23.19 -8.89 -19.90
N GLN A 264 22.23 -9.46 -19.17
CA GLN A 264 21.18 -10.31 -19.75
C GLN A 264 20.30 -9.51 -20.72
N LEU A 265 19.86 -8.30 -20.34
CA LEU A 265 19.06 -7.44 -21.21
C LEU A 265 19.82 -7.03 -22.48
N ARG A 266 21.11 -6.67 -22.39
CA ARG A 266 21.93 -6.36 -23.57
C ARG A 266 22.06 -7.56 -24.52
N ARG A 267 22.33 -8.74 -23.96
CA ARG A 267 22.40 -9.98 -24.75
C ARG A 267 21.08 -10.27 -25.44
N ARG A 268 19.95 -10.12 -24.74
CA ARG A 268 18.62 -10.29 -25.33
C ARG A 268 18.33 -9.25 -26.41
N GLN A 269 18.81 -8.02 -26.25
CA GLN A 269 18.69 -6.96 -27.25
C GLN A 269 19.42 -7.32 -28.54
N GLU A 270 20.66 -7.84 -28.41
CA GLU A 270 21.46 -8.31 -29.56
C GLU A 270 20.78 -9.49 -30.26
N GLU A 271 20.25 -10.46 -29.52
CA GLU A 271 19.50 -11.58 -30.07
C GLU A 271 18.27 -11.13 -30.86
N LEU A 272 17.46 -10.24 -30.29
CA LEU A 272 16.27 -9.69 -30.96
C LEU A 272 16.66 -8.87 -32.19
N ASN A 273 17.75 -8.09 -32.13
CA ASN A 273 18.27 -7.34 -33.27
C ASN A 273 18.70 -8.28 -34.41
N ASN A 274 19.40 -9.36 -34.09
CA ASN A 274 19.82 -10.36 -35.07
C ASN A 274 18.61 -11.08 -35.68
N GLN A 275 17.59 -11.42 -34.88
CA GLN A 275 16.35 -12.02 -35.36
C GLN A 275 15.57 -11.08 -36.29
N LEU A 276 15.46 -9.80 -35.93
CA LEU A 276 14.85 -8.77 -36.78
C LEU A 276 15.60 -8.60 -38.09
N PHE A 277 16.93 -8.55 -38.04
CA PHE A 277 17.78 -8.46 -39.23
C PHE A 277 17.59 -9.65 -40.17
N LEU A 278 17.59 -10.88 -39.63
CA LEU A 278 17.34 -12.10 -40.41
C LEU A 278 15.93 -12.07 -41.03
N TYR A 279 14.94 -11.60 -40.28
CA TYR A 279 13.57 -11.45 -40.78
C TYR A 279 13.47 -10.42 -41.92
N ASP A 280 14.20 -9.30 -41.84
CA ASP A 280 14.26 -8.29 -42.91
C ASP A 280 14.93 -8.81 -44.20
N THR A 281 15.89 -9.73 -44.07
CA THR A 281 16.56 -10.33 -45.23
C THR A 281 15.75 -11.42 -45.92
N HIS A 282 14.84 -12.10 -45.22
CA HIS A 282 13.99 -13.16 -45.77
C HIS A 282 12.59 -12.61 -46.10
N GLN A 283 12.43 -12.07 -47.32
CA GLN A 283 11.10 -11.69 -47.81
C GLN A 283 10.16 -12.90 -47.87
N ASN A 284 9.00 -12.77 -47.21
CA ASN A 284 7.86 -13.70 -47.13
C ASN A 284 7.86 -14.67 -45.94
N LEU A 285 7.19 -14.29 -44.84
CA LEU A 285 6.06 -15.03 -44.21
C LEU A 285 5.60 -14.34 -42.89
N ARG A 286 4.37 -13.83 -42.88
CA ARG A 286 3.51 -13.46 -41.71
C ARG A 286 3.93 -12.26 -40.83
N SER A 287 3.32 -11.08 -41.09
CA SER A 287 3.43 -9.82 -40.32
C SER A 287 3.38 -9.98 -38.78
N ALA A 288 2.49 -10.84 -38.27
CA ALA A 288 2.25 -10.96 -36.83
C ALA A 288 3.49 -11.39 -36.01
N ASN A 289 4.42 -12.16 -36.60
CA ASN A 289 5.64 -12.57 -35.91
C ASN A 289 6.67 -11.43 -35.82
N ARG A 290 6.75 -10.58 -36.84
CA ARG A 290 7.60 -9.39 -36.85
C ARG A 290 7.13 -8.38 -35.80
N ASP A 291 5.83 -8.13 -35.76
CA ASP A 291 5.24 -7.17 -34.82
C ASP A 291 5.47 -7.60 -33.37
N ALA A 292 5.40 -8.92 -33.09
CA ALA A 292 5.73 -9.47 -31.78
C ALA A 292 7.21 -9.27 -31.41
N LEU A 293 8.14 -9.51 -32.35
CA LEU A 293 9.58 -9.28 -32.15
C LEU A 293 9.90 -7.81 -31.89
N ILE A 294 9.30 -6.89 -32.65
CA ILE A 294 9.46 -5.45 -32.45
C ILE A 294 8.91 -5.03 -31.08
N LYS A 295 7.73 -5.54 -30.69
CA LYS A 295 7.15 -5.27 -29.37
C LYS A 295 8.07 -5.75 -28.25
N GLU A 296 8.65 -6.94 -28.38
CA GLU A 296 9.61 -7.48 -27.39
C GLU A 296 10.89 -6.65 -27.35
N PHE A 297 11.44 -6.27 -28.52
CA PHE A 297 12.63 -5.42 -28.63
C PHE A 297 12.44 -4.09 -27.92
N ASN A 298 11.31 -3.40 -28.16
CA ASN A 298 10.99 -2.12 -27.52
C ASN A 298 10.82 -2.28 -26.00
N VAL A 299 10.21 -3.38 -25.54
CA VAL A 299 10.06 -3.65 -24.10
C VAL A 299 11.43 -3.88 -23.45
N ASN A 300 12.29 -4.67 -24.10
CA ASN A 300 13.64 -4.96 -23.60
C ASN A 300 14.53 -3.71 -23.60
N GLU A 301 14.41 -2.84 -24.60
CA GLU A 301 15.10 -1.54 -24.68
C GLU A 301 14.65 -0.59 -23.55
N ASN A 302 13.34 -0.47 -23.32
CA ASN A 302 12.81 0.32 -22.21
C ASN A 302 13.29 -0.18 -20.85
N GLN A 303 13.34 -1.51 -20.66
CA GLN A 303 13.92 -2.09 -19.45
C GLN A 303 15.40 -1.74 -19.31
N LEU A 304 16.19 -1.85 -20.39
CA LEU A 304 17.61 -1.51 -20.38
C LEU A 304 17.86 -0.05 -20.00
N GLN A 305 17.07 0.89 -20.53
CA GLN A 305 17.13 2.31 -20.16
C GLN A 305 16.84 2.52 -18.67
N LEU A 306 15.79 1.87 -18.15
CA LEU A 306 15.40 1.98 -16.75
C LEU A 306 16.50 1.48 -15.80
N TYR A 307 17.18 0.38 -16.16
CA TYR A 307 18.34 -0.12 -15.42
C TYR A 307 19.56 0.81 -15.53
N GLN A 308 19.81 1.41 -16.70
CA GLN A 308 20.87 2.42 -16.86
C GLN A 308 20.62 3.65 -15.99
N GLU A 309 19.39 4.15 -15.95
CA GLU A 309 19.01 5.26 -15.07
C GLU A 309 19.19 4.91 -13.59
N LYS A 310 18.80 3.69 -13.19
CA LYS A 310 18.97 3.19 -11.82
C LYS A 310 20.45 3.12 -11.42
N CYS A 311 21.32 2.64 -12.31
CA CYS A 311 22.77 2.66 -12.11
C CYS A 311 23.33 4.08 -12.02
N ASN A 312 22.89 4.99 -12.90
CA ASN A 312 23.30 6.39 -12.88
C ASN A 312 22.88 7.12 -11.60
N ARG A 313 21.67 6.83 -11.10
CA ARG A 313 21.18 7.37 -9.82
C ARG A 313 22.04 6.91 -8.65
N ARG A 314 22.42 5.64 -8.60
CA ARG A 314 23.34 5.10 -7.58
C ARG A 314 24.71 5.76 -7.64
N LEU A 315 25.24 5.99 -8.86
CA LEU A 315 26.50 6.69 -9.04
C LEU A 315 26.46 8.12 -8.50
N ARG A 316 25.33 8.82 -8.67
CA ARG A 316 25.10 10.15 -8.09
C ARG A 316 24.97 10.10 -6.57
N GLU A 317 24.21 9.15 -6.03
CA GLU A 317 24.05 8.95 -4.58
C GLU A 317 25.40 8.67 -3.89
N LYS A 318 26.26 7.81 -4.48
CA LYS A 318 27.63 7.55 -4.00
C LYS A 318 28.53 8.80 -4.05
N ARG A 319 28.39 9.65 -5.08
CA ARG A 319 29.14 10.93 -5.16
C ARG A 319 28.72 11.90 -4.06
N VAL A 320 27.43 11.97 -3.76
CA VAL A 320 26.87 12.84 -2.71
C VAL A 320 27.20 12.32 -1.31
N SER A 321 27.25 11.00 -1.10
CA SER A 321 27.70 10.43 0.19
C SER A 321 29.19 10.69 0.42
N ASN A 322 30.01 10.57 -0.62
CA ASN A 322 31.45 10.83 -0.52
C ASN A 322 31.74 12.31 -0.28
N SER A 323 31.01 13.25 -0.89
CA SER A 323 31.23 14.68 -0.66
C SER A 323 30.90 15.11 0.79
N LYS A 324 29.94 14.46 1.45
CA LYS A 324 29.62 14.69 2.87
C LYS A 324 30.66 14.16 3.86
N PHE A 325 31.56 13.28 3.42
CA PHE A 325 32.67 12.77 4.25
C PHE A 325 33.93 13.64 4.17
N TYR A 326 34.00 14.56 3.19
CA TYR A 326 35.14 15.46 2.96
C TYR A 326 34.77 16.96 3.13
N SER A 327 33.63 17.27 3.75
CA SER A 327 33.20 18.64 4.11
C SER A 327 33.08 18.77 5.61
#